data_AF-A0A9E3MV36-F1
#
_entry.id   AF-A0A9E3MV36-F1
#
_cell.length_a   1.000
_cell.length_b   1.000
_cell.length_c   1.000
_cell.angle_alpha   90.00
_cell.angle_beta   90.00
_cell.angle_gamma   90.00
#
_symmetry.space_group_name_H-M   'P 1'
#
loop_
_entity.id
_entity.type
_entity.pdbx_description
1 polymer ?
#
loop_
_entity_poly.entity_id
_entity_poly.type
_entity_poly.pdbx_seq_one_letter_code
_entity_poly.pdbx_strand_id
1 'polypeptide(L)'
;SELSELGLAISAEDGAEAAVREATLVICAARSSDESPTLLGEWLAPGSTVVSIGSTLPEQREVDPETMRRADLIVADELREVLDETGDALAARRDGVDLESKTVSLSDLVSGRVRGRRDDQQVLLYKSVGGAIQDLAVAAMCVARARQAGLGATLPVEITPMAK
;
A
#
# COMPACT_ATOMS: atom_id res chain seq x y z
N SER A 1 -3.17 -14.68 22.45
CA SER A 1 -3.02 -13.26 22.01
C SER A 1 -4.33 -12.81 21.41
N GLU A 2 -4.61 -11.51 21.26
CA GLU A 2 -5.84 -11.04 20.56
C GLU A 2 -6.01 -11.72 19.19
N LEU A 3 -4.91 -12.09 18.54
CA LEU A 3 -4.92 -12.78 17.25
C LEU A 3 -5.38 -14.25 17.32
N SER A 4 -5.18 -14.95 18.44
CA SER A 4 -5.68 -16.34 18.59
C SER A 4 -7.21 -16.41 18.69
N GLU A 5 -7.85 -15.30 19.07
CA GLU A 5 -9.32 -15.19 19.15
C GLU A 5 -9.97 -15.13 17.76
N LEU A 6 -9.20 -14.81 16.72
CA LEU A 6 -9.66 -14.76 15.33
C LEU A 6 -9.68 -16.15 14.65
N GLY A 7 -9.19 -17.20 15.31
CA GLY A 7 -9.12 -18.55 14.73
C GLY A 7 -8.14 -18.69 13.56
N LEU A 8 -7.19 -17.76 13.43
CA LEU A 8 -6.17 -17.76 12.39
C LEU A 8 -4.89 -18.43 12.89
N ALA A 9 -4.28 -19.27 12.05
CA ALA A 9 -2.95 -19.81 12.31
C ALA A 9 -1.90 -18.71 12.05
N ILE A 10 -1.07 -18.42 13.06
CA ILE A 10 -0.05 -17.38 12.98
C ILE A 10 1.25 -17.96 13.54
N SER A 11 2.28 -17.96 12.71
CA SER A 11 3.66 -18.26 13.09
C SER A 11 4.52 -17.01 12.89
N ALA A 12 5.53 -16.87 13.74
CA ALA A 12 6.63 -15.97 13.46
C ALA A 12 7.71 -16.78 12.72
N GLU A 13 8.27 -16.18 11.68
CA GLU A 13 9.35 -16.77 10.90
C GLU A 13 10.68 -16.09 11.23
N ASP A 14 11.79 -16.78 10.94
CA ASP A 14 13.15 -16.25 11.15
C ASP A 14 13.55 -15.32 9.98
N GLY A 15 12.97 -14.12 9.97
CA GLY A 15 13.26 -13.07 9.00
C GLY A 15 12.25 -12.96 7.85
N ALA A 16 12.37 -11.86 7.11
CA ALA A 16 11.43 -11.50 6.04
C ALA A 16 11.44 -12.50 4.87
N GLU A 17 12.63 -12.99 4.48
CA GLU A 17 12.74 -13.95 3.38
C GLU A 17 11.96 -15.25 3.65
N ALA A 18 12.09 -15.82 4.84
CA ALA A 18 11.38 -17.04 5.23
C ALA A 18 9.85 -16.84 5.19
N ALA A 19 9.37 -15.67 5.62
CA ALA A 19 7.95 -15.32 5.56
C ALA A 19 7.44 -15.11 4.12
N VAL A 20 8.29 -14.69 3.18
CA VAL A 20 7.90 -14.30 1.83
C VAL A 20 7.89 -15.48 0.85
N ARG A 21 8.85 -16.41 0.94
CA ARG A 21 9.04 -17.45 -0.09
C ARG A 21 7.82 -18.34 -0.33
N GLU A 22 7.02 -18.58 0.72
CA GLU A 22 5.81 -19.41 0.64
C GLU A 22 4.52 -18.58 0.55
N ALA A 23 4.62 -17.25 0.46
CA ALA A 23 3.48 -16.35 0.50
C ALA A 23 3.00 -15.95 -0.90
N THR A 24 1.70 -16.13 -1.15
CA THR A 24 1.01 -15.59 -2.33
C THR A 24 0.58 -14.13 -2.14
N LEU A 25 0.45 -13.68 -0.90
CA LEU A 25 0.16 -12.31 -0.50
C LEU A 25 1.19 -11.86 0.53
N VAL A 26 1.95 -10.84 0.20
CA VAL A 26 2.95 -10.23 1.08
C VAL A 26 2.46 -8.84 1.45
N ILE A 27 2.30 -8.59 2.76
CA ILE A 27 1.94 -7.27 3.27
C ILE A 27 3.18 -6.70 3.95
N CYS A 28 3.71 -5.63 3.39
CA CYS A 28 4.76 -4.83 3.97
C CYS A 28 4.10 -3.60 4.62
N ALA A 29 4.29 -3.49 5.93
CA ALA A 29 3.90 -2.32 6.73
C ALA A 29 5.03 -2.00 7.73
N ALA A 30 6.24 -1.89 7.20
CA ALA A 30 7.48 -1.79 7.96
C ALA A 30 8.32 -0.60 7.50
N ARG A 31 9.16 -0.12 8.41
CA ARG A 31 10.24 0.84 8.15
C ARG A 31 11.51 0.31 8.80
N SER A 32 12.58 0.21 8.02
CA SER A 32 13.90 -0.14 8.53
C SER A 32 14.58 1.10 9.13
N SER A 33 15.45 0.90 10.11
CA SER A 33 16.15 2.01 10.78
C SER A 33 17.15 2.74 9.88
N ASP A 34 17.59 2.09 8.81
CA ASP A 34 18.56 2.59 7.82
C ASP A 34 17.92 2.88 6.46
N GLU A 35 16.59 2.83 6.37
CA GLU A 35 15.81 3.00 5.14
C GLU A 35 16.22 2.06 3.99
N SER A 36 16.76 0.90 4.34
CA SER A 36 16.96 -0.22 3.42
C SER A 36 15.65 -0.96 3.14
N PRO A 37 15.45 -1.53 1.94
CA PRO A 37 14.29 -2.36 1.64
C PRO A 37 14.14 -3.53 2.62
N THR A 38 12.92 -3.79 3.06
CA THR A 38 12.58 -4.93 3.92
C THR A 38 12.09 -6.15 3.13
N LEU A 39 11.68 -5.93 1.88
CA LEU A 39 11.31 -6.94 0.90
C LEU A 39 12.23 -6.83 -0.32
N LEU A 40 12.80 -7.97 -0.73
CA LEU A 40 13.57 -8.08 -1.96
C LEU A 40 12.80 -8.84 -3.04
N GLY A 41 12.86 -8.34 -4.26
CA GLY A 41 12.10 -8.90 -5.39
C GLY A 41 12.51 -10.32 -5.75
N GLU A 42 13.74 -10.72 -5.45
CA GLU A 42 14.24 -12.09 -5.65
C GLU A 42 13.53 -13.14 -4.78
N TRP A 43 12.90 -12.73 -3.68
CA TRP A 43 12.17 -13.64 -2.79
C TRP A 43 10.76 -13.96 -3.31
N LEU A 44 10.23 -13.15 -4.23
CA LEU A 44 8.87 -13.29 -4.73
C LEU A 44 8.73 -14.49 -5.66
N ALA A 45 7.67 -15.28 -5.44
CA ALA A 45 7.24 -16.30 -6.38
C ALA A 45 6.43 -15.68 -7.53
N PRO A 46 6.33 -16.34 -8.70
CA PRO A 46 5.30 -16.03 -9.68
C PRO A 46 3.91 -16.06 -9.02
N GLY A 47 3.03 -15.13 -9.41
CA GLY A 47 1.69 -15.02 -8.87
C GLY A 47 1.58 -14.23 -7.56
N SER A 48 2.69 -13.83 -6.93
CA SER A 48 2.66 -13.06 -5.68
C SER A 48 1.93 -11.72 -5.86
N THR A 49 1.23 -11.30 -4.80
CA THR A 49 0.67 -9.97 -4.66
C THR A 49 1.36 -9.29 -3.49
N VAL A 50 1.94 -8.13 -3.71
CA VAL A 50 2.62 -7.32 -2.69
C VAL A 50 1.73 -6.13 -2.35
N VAL A 51 1.60 -5.83 -1.07
CA VAL A 51 0.94 -4.63 -0.53
C VAL A 51 2.02 -3.87 0.24
N SER A 52 2.49 -2.75 -0.31
CA SER A 52 3.48 -1.89 0.35
C SER A 52 2.81 -0.60 0.81
N ILE A 53 2.82 -0.37 2.12
CA ILE A 53 2.18 0.79 2.76
C ILE A 53 3.10 1.53 3.74
N GLY A 54 4.31 1.04 4.01
CA GLY A 54 5.21 1.58 5.05
C GLY A 54 6.12 2.72 4.60
N SER A 55 6.41 2.84 3.30
CA SER A 55 7.33 3.83 2.72
C SER A 55 6.59 4.92 1.95
N THR A 56 6.49 6.12 2.53
CA THR A 56 5.74 7.24 1.90
C THR A 56 6.61 8.44 1.56
N LEU A 57 7.86 8.47 2.03
CA LEU A 57 8.80 9.57 1.81
C LEU A 57 9.93 9.20 0.84
N PRO A 58 10.62 10.19 0.24
CA PRO A 58 11.69 9.95 -0.74
C PRO A 58 12.88 9.13 -0.22
N GLU A 59 13.18 9.24 1.08
CA GLU A 59 14.26 8.51 1.73
C GLU A 59 13.85 7.10 2.17
N GLN A 60 12.55 6.84 2.35
CA GLN A 60 12.04 5.57 2.87
C GLN A 60 11.94 4.53 1.78
N ARG A 61 12.34 3.31 2.09
CA ARG A 61 12.11 2.15 1.22
C ARG A 61 11.59 0.99 2.02
N GLU A 62 10.60 0.34 1.45
CA GLU A 62 10.03 -0.89 1.96
C GLU A 62 10.32 -2.04 1.00
N VAL A 63 10.37 -1.75 -0.31
CA VAL A 63 10.68 -2.70 -1.37
C VAL A 63 11.87 -2.23 -2.20
N ASP A 64 12.59 -3.16 -2.80
CA ASP A 64 13.75 -2.86 -3.63
C ASP A 64 13.36 -2.57 -5.11
N PRO A 65 14.29 -2.04 -5.92
CA PRO A 65 14.07 -1.86 -7.35
C PRO A 65 13.64 -3.13 -8.08
N GLU A 66 14.12 -4.31 -7.65
CA GLU A 66 13.75 -5.58 -8.28
C GLU A 66 12.28 -5.93 -8.04
N THR A 67 11.73 -5.64 -6.86
CA THR A 67 10.29 -5.80 -6.60
C THR A 67 9.45 -4.96 -7.56
N MET A 68 9.82 -3.68 -7.74
CA MET A 68 9.17 -2.76 -8.68
C MET A 68 9.37 -3.19 -10.15
N ARG A 69 10.51 -3.80 -10.48
CA ARG A 69 10.80 -4.34 -11.81
C ARG A 69 9.91 -5.54 -12.12
N ARG A 70 9.81 -6.49 -11.18
CA ARG A 70 9.05 -7.74 -11.33
C ARG A 70 7.55 -7.54 -11.32
N ALA A 71 7.03 -6.47 -10.71
CA ALA A 71 5.62 -6.16 -10.77
C ALA A 71 5.17 -5.97 -12.23
N ASP A 72 4.23 -6.81 -12.67
CA ASP A 72 3.57 -6.73 -13.97
C ASP A 72 2.54 -5.60 -14.01
N LEU A 73 1.98 -5.26 -12.84
CA LEU A 73 1.05 -4.16 -12.65
C LEU A 73 1.26 -3.60 -11.25
N ILE A 74 1.45 -2.28 -11.19
CA ILE A 74 1.49 -1.51 -9.97
C ILE A 74 0.19 -0.72 -9.86
N VAL A 75 -0.49 -0.84 -8.73
CA VAL A 75 -1.72 -0.11 -8.41
C VAL A 75 -1.38 0.88 -7.31
N ALA A 76 -1.51 2.16 -7.62
CA ALA A 76 -1.20 3.26 -6.71
C ALA A 76 -2.50 3.90 -6.19
N ASP A 77 -2.59 4.18 -4.89
CA ASP A 77 -3.71 4.98 -4.37
C ASP A 77 -3.65 6.44 -4.83
N GLU A 78 -2.49 7.08 -4.70
CA GLU A 78 -2.18 8.40 -5.23
C GLU A 78 -1.11 8.27 -6.31
N LEU A 79 -1.53 8.13 -7.57
CA LEU A 79 -0.66 7.76 -8.68
C LEU A 79 0.60 8.64 -8.80
N ARG A 80 0.44 9.96 -8.74
CA ARG A 80 1.56 10.89 -8.94
C ARG A 80 2.49 10.92 -7.72
N GLU A 81 1.95 10.92 -6.52
CA GLU A 81 2.74 10.91 -5.29
C GLU A 81 3.53 9.60 -5.13
N VAL A 82 2.88 8.45 -5.40
CA VAL A 82 3.56 7.15 -5.43
C VAL A 82 4.73 7.17 -6.40
N LEU A 83 4.51 7.65 -7.63
CA LEU A 83 5.55 7.67 -8.64
C LEU A 83 6.67 8.64 -8.26
N ASP A 84 6.32 9.90 -7.94
CA ASP A 84 7.26 11.02 -7.90
C ASP A 84 7.91 11.25 -6.52
N GLU A 85 7.33 10.73 -5.44
CA GLU A 85 7.73 11.07 -4.08
C GLU A 85 8.16 9.88 -3.22
N THR A 86 7.84 8.63 -3.59
CA THR A 86 8.24 7.47 -2.79
C THR A 86 9.66 6.99 -3.08
N GLY A 87 10.42 6.67 -2.03
CA GLY A 87 11.78 6.16 -2.18
C GLY A 87 11.86 4.86 -2.99
N ASP A 88 10.85 3.99 -2.93
CA ASP A 88 10.78 2.76 -3.75
C ASP A 88 10.75 3.10 -5.25
N ALA A 89 9.85 4.00 -5.66
CA ALA A 89 9.70 4.40 -7.05
C ALA A 89 10.88 5.22 -7.57
N LEU A 90 11.42 6.12 -6.73
CA LEU A 90 12.60 6.91 -7.06
C LEU A 90 13.83 6.02 -7.24
N ALA A 91 14.02 5.02 -6.39
CA ALA A 91 15.12 4.05 -6.52
C ALA A 91 14.95 3.20 -7.79
N ALA A 92 13.75 2.68 -8.06
CA ALA A 92 13.46 1.88 -9.25
C ALA A 92 13.66 2.68 -10.56
N ARG A 93 13.23 3.95 -10.60
CA ARG A 93 13.47 4.83 -11.76
C ARG A 93 14.97 5.08 -12.00
N ARG A 94 15.74 5.31 -10.94
CA ARG A 94 17.21 5.45 -11.04
C ARG A 94 17.87 4.18 -11.58
N ASP A 95 17.29 3.02 -11.29
CA ASP A 95 17.72 1.70 -11.76
C ASP A 95 17.12 1.32 -13.14
N GLY A 96 16.55 2.30 -13.86
CA GLY A 96 16.08 2.14 -15.23
C GLY A 96 14.73 1.44 -15.39
N VAL A 97 13.95 1.28 -14.31
CA VAL A 97 12.61 0.69 -14.39
C VAL A 97 11.62 1.72 -14.95
N ASP A 98 10.97 1.40 -16.06
CA ASP A 98 9.84 2.18 -16.59
C ASP A 98 8.58 1.89 -15.77
N LEU A 99 8.30 2.75 -14.79
CA LEU A 99 7.12 2.63 -13.93
C LEU A 99 5.85 3.20 -14.57
N GLU A 100 5.97 4.18 -15.47
CA GLU A 100 4.81 4.86 -16.07
C GLU A 100 3.99 3.89 -16.93
N SER A 101 4.65 2.95 -17.62
CA SER A 101 3.95 1.95 -18.46
C SER A 101 3.24 0.84 -17.68
N LYS A 102 3.50 0.71 -16.38
CA LYS A 102 2.98 -0.39 -15.55
C LYS A 102 2.23 0.07 -14.30
N THR A 103 2.14 1.36 -14.03
CA THR A 103 1.47 1.90 -12.83
C THR A 103 0.13 2.52 -13.19
N VAL A 104 -0.91 2.16 -12.45
CA VAL A 104 -2.28 2.66 -12.65
C VAL A 104 -2.88 3.13 -11.33
N SER A 105 -3.88 4.01 -11.40
CA SER A 105 -4.57 4.44 -10.18
C SER A 105 -5.51 3.35 -9.66
N LEU A 106 -5.64 3.28 -8.33
CA LEU A 106 -6.63 2.43 -7.66
C LEU A 106 -8.06 2.78 -8.11
N SER A 107 -8.34 4.06 -8.39
CA SER A 107 -9.63 4.52 -8.91
C SER A 107 -9.94 3.91 -10.28
N ASP A 108 -8.97 3.85 -11.19
CA ASP A 108 -9.16 3.25 -12.51
C ASP A 108 -9.39 1.75 -12.42
N LEU A 109 -8.70 1.07 -11.51
CA LEU A 109 -8.90 -0.36 -11.26
C LEU A 109 -10.32 -0.63 -10.71
N VAL A 110 -10.72 0.08 -9.66
CA VAL A 110 -12.02 -0.13 -8.99
C VAL A 110 -13.20 0.27 -9.89
N SER A 111 -13.02 1.29 -10.75
CA SER A 111 -14.04 1.70 -11.73
C SER A 111 -14.10 0.83 -12.98
N GLY A 112 -13.21 -0.17 -13.12
CA GLY A 112 -13.14 -1.07 -14.27
C GLY A 112 -12.56 -0.44 -15.53
N ARG A 113 -11.94 0.75 -15.44
CA ARG A 113 -11.21 1.39 -16.56
C ARG A 113 -9.92 0.65 -16.88
N VAL A 114 -9.32 -0.01 -15.89
CA VAL A 114 -8.15 -0.87 -16.05
C VAL A 114 -8.47 -2.27 -15.55
N ARG A 115 -7.96 -3.28 -16.26
CA ARG A 115 -8.05 -4.68 -15.82
C ARG A 115 -6.96 -4.98 -14.78
N GLY A 116 -7.34 -5.62 -13.69
CA GLY A 116 -6.39 -6.17 -12.71
C GLY A 116 -5.66 -7.41 -13.24
N ARG A 117 -5.47 -8.40 -12.36
CA ARG A 117 -4.83 -9.69 -12.70
C ARG A 117 -5.40 -10.30 -13.98
N ARG A 118 -4.52 -10.74 -14.88
CA ARG A 118 -4.86 -11.38 -16.15
C ARG A 118 -4.58 -12.88 -16.14
N ASP A 119 -3.58 -13.31 -15.37
CA ASP A 119 -3.20 -14.71 -15.17
C ASP A 119 -2.63 -14.95 -13.76
N ASP A 120 -2.41 -16.21 -13.42
CA ASP A 120 -1.94 -16.66 -12.10
C ASP A 120 -0.43 -16.49 -11.89
N GLN A 121 0.34 -16.11 -12.92
CA GLN A 121 1.78 -15.91 -12.83
C GLN A 121 2.16 -14.45 -12.58
N GLN A 122 1.27 -13.50 -12.86
CA GLN A 122 1.59 -12.08 -12.71
C GLN A 122 1.99 -11.72 -11.27
N VAL A 123 3.05 -10.95 -11.10
CA VAL A 123 3.35 -10.30 -9.83
C VAL A 123 2.60 -8.98 -9.80
N LEU A 124 1.81 -8.74 -8.76
CA LEU A 124 1.08 -7.49 -8.57
C LEU A 124 1.66 -6.74 -7.39
N LEU A 125 1.73 -5.42 -7.50
CA LEU A 125 2.09 -4.55 -6.40
C LEU A 125 0.99 -3.52 -6.19
N TYR A 126 0.44 -3.46 -5.00
CA TYR A 126 -0.28 -2.28 -4.52
C TYR A 126 0.70 -1.42 -3.72
N LYS A 127 0.82 -0.14 -4.09
CA LYS A 127 1.66 0.83 -3.40
C LYS A 127 0.80 1.96 -2.87
N SER A 128 0.91 2.21 -1.57
CA SER A 128 0.12 3.22 -0.87
C SER A 128 1.02 4.30 -0.28
N VAL A 129 0.56 5.55 -0.38
CA VAL A 129 1.06 6.68 0.41
C VAL A 129 0.00 7.27 1.35
N GLY A 130 -1.26 6.88 1.16
CA GLY A 130 -2.40 7.42 1.90
C GLY A 130 -2.96 8.66 1.22
N GLY A 131 -4.24 8.62 0.87
CA GLY A 131 -4.93 9.75 0.22
C GLY A 131 -5.97 10.38 1.13
N ALA A 132 -6.08 11.71 1.13
CA ALA A 132 -7.04 12.44 1.98
C ALA A 132 -8.50 12.01 1.78
N ILE A 133 -8.84 11.48 0.59
CA ILE A 133 -10.18 10.93 0.32
C ILE A 133 -10.48 9.67 1.14
N GLN A 134 -9.46 8.87 1.45
CA GLN A 134 -9.59 7.67 2.26
C GLN A 134 -9.96 8.04 3.70
N ASP A 135 -9.26 9.03 4.27
CA ASP A 135 -9.55 9.58 5.60
C ASP A 135 -10.95 10.17 5.67
N LEU A 136 -11.33 10.98 4.67
CA LEU A 136 -12.64 11.61 4.62
C LEU A 136 -13.77 10.57 4.55
N ALA A 137 -13.59 9.50 3.77
CA ALA A 137 -14.56 8.42 3.67
C ALA A 137 -14.77 7.73 5.02
N VAL A 138 -13.68 7.36 5.72
CA VAL A 138 -13.75 6.74 7.05
C VAL A 138 -14.36 7.71 8.08
N ALA A 139 -13.95 8.97 8.07
CA ALA A 139 -14.49 9.99 8.98
C ALA A 139 -16.01 10.16 8.80
N ALA A 140 -16.50 10.23 7.55
CA ALA A 140 -17.92 10.33 7.26
C ALA A 140 -18.69 9.09 7.77
N MET A 141 -18.14 7.88 7.59
CA MET A 141 -18.73 6.65 8.10
C MET A 141 -18.77 6.62 9.64
N CYS A 142 -17.71 7.06 10.30
CA CYS A 142 -17.65 7.15 11.77
C CYS A 142 -18.70 8.14 12.31
N VAL A 143 -18.81 9.33 11.70
CA VAL A 143 -19.83 10.33 12.10
C VAL A 143 -21.25 9.79 11.91
N ALA A 144 -21.52 9.12 10.78
CA ALA A 144 -22.82 8.53 10.53
C ALA A 144 -23.19 7.46 11.59
N ARG A 145 -22.25 6.56 11.90
CA ARG A 145 -22.44 5.51 12.92
C ARG A 145 -22.61 6.08 14.33
N ALA A 146 -21.81 7.08 14.69
CA ALA A 146 -21.92 7.74 15.99
C ALA A 146 -23.30 8.38 16.16
N ARG A 147 -23.81 9.09 15.15
CA ARG A 147 -25.15 9.69 15.17
C ARG A 147 -26.25 8.63 15.32
N GLN A 148 -26.15 7.51 14.59
CA GLN A 148 -27.12 6.41 14.71
C GLN A 148 -27.11 5.75 16.09
N ALA A 149 -25.94 5.66 16.73
CA ALA A 149 -25.77 5.10 18.06
C ALA A 149 -26.05 6.11 19.20
N GLY A 150 -26.40 7.36 18.88
CA GLY A 150 -26.58 8.41 19.89
C GLY A 150 -25.26 8.81 20.60
N LEU A 151 -24.12 8.58 19.97
CA LEU A 151 -22.78 8.91 20.47
C LEU A 151 -22.30 10.25 19.91
N GLY A 152 -21.44 10.92 20.68
CA GLY A 152 -20.85 12.22 20.33
C GLY A 152 -21.57 13.42 20.95
N ALA A 153 -21.01 14.61 20.75
CA ALA A 153 -21.56 15.87 21.25
C ALA A 153 -21.32 17.02 20.26
N THR A 154 -22.27 17.95 20.15
CA THR A 154 -22.08 19.19 19.39
C THR A 154 -21.20 20.13 20.18
N LEU A 155 -20.08 20.53 19.60
CA LEU A 155 -19.23 21.56 20.19
C LEU A 155 -19.78 22.95 19.83
N PRO A 156 -19.76 23.93 20.76
CA PRO A 156 -20.24 25.28 20.51
C PRO A 156 -19.19 26.11 19.74
N VAL A 157 -18.74 25.58 18.60
CA VAL A 157 -17.75 26.22 17.73
C VAL A 157 -18.29 26.31 16.32
N GLU A 158 -18.17 27.50 15.73
CA GLU A 158 -18.38 27.69 14.31
C GLU A 158 -17.04 27.51 13.60
N ILE A 159 -16.99 26.60 12.62
CA ILE A 159 -15.82 26.45 11.75
C ILE A 159 -16.09 27.30 10.52
N THR A 160 -15.39 28.42 10.40
CA THR A 160 -15.39 29.23 9.18
C THR A 160 -14.30 28.70 8.25
N PRO A 161 -14.64 28.13 7.08
CA PRO A 161 -13.63 27.71 6.13
C PRO A 161 -12.80 28.92 5.69
N MET A 162 -11.49 28.87 5.88
CA MET A 162 -10.60 29.84 5.26
C MET A 162 -10.44 29.46 3.79
N ALA A 163 -10.70 30.40 2.88
CA ALA A 163 -10.31 30.23 1.48
C ALA A 163 -8.78 30.06 1.42
N LYS A 164 -8.32 29.08 0.63
CA LYS A 164 -6.90 28.96 0.27
C LYS A 164 -6.46 30.15 -0.59
#